data_AF-A0A8T1WD74-F1
#
_entry.id   AF-A0A8T1WD74-F1
#
_cell.length_a   1.000
_cell.length_b   1.000
_cell.length_c   1.000
_cell.angle_alpha   90.00
_cell.angle_beta   90.00
_cell.angle_gamma   90.00
#
_symmetry.space_group_name_H-M   'P 1'
#
loop_
_entity.id
_entity.type
_entity.pdbx_description
1 polymer ?
#
loop_
_entity_poly.entity_id
_entity_poly.type
_entity_poly.pdbx_seq_one_letter_code
_entity_poly.pdbx_strand_id
1 'polypeptide(L)'
;MVVASAGTAWVRRLAVLVSACALLPTVVTADCAAGSSTFTTEGCSGCNEFAVCLGYSSSDDCSGSFCETTDDCTYQCMNVSDVTPTVVMLIDFGGYKSAQEVASIKAGSYSDKDFTGYMFPDLTSEWPSASNDDVTAVGTIDLPPTATTFILSGGTADVEYPKGKVASVTLTSDFISSETQVTKVVISNLDIDDQVGALPGLLPSSVQVIDLSNTLISEFPAELSTLPSLQQIFMDNNYVTTVDTLDVIDTISMLSLENNNIHTFSGVFSNLSFLWVASP
;
A
#
# COMPACT_ATOMS: atom_id res chain seq x y z
N MET A 1 -81.10 46.43 -19.33
CA MET A 1 -81.62 45.49 -20.34
C MET A 1 -81.07 44.11 -19.99
N VAL A 2 -81.97 43.20 -19.65
CA VAL A 2 -81.72 41.82 -19.21
C VAL A 2 -81.35 40.97 -20.41
N VAL A 3 -80.34 40.08 -20.31
CA VAL A 3 -80.41 38.66 -20.75
C VAL A 3 -79.38 37.86 -19.94
N ALA A 4 -79.80 36.68 -19.47
CA ALA A 4 -79.04 35.68 -18.72
C ALA A 4 -78.72 34.43 -19.57
N SER A 5 -77.69 33.66 -19.19
CA SER A 5 -77.63 32.18 -19.22
C SER A 5 -76.32 31.71 -18.56
N ALA A 6 -76.36 30.99 -17.42
CA ALA A 6 -76.28 29.52 -17.26
C ALA A 6 -75.03 28.89 -17.93
N GLY A 7 -74.14 28.12 -17.31
CA GLY A 7 -74.01 27.46 -16.01
C GLY A 7 -73.05 26.27 -16.21
N THR A 8 -72.25 25.86 -15.21
CA THR A 8 -71.93 24.43 -14.86
C THR A 8 -70.86 24.36 -13.76
N ALA A 9 -71.11 23.47 -12.79
CA ALA A 9 -70.30 23.24 -11.61
C ALA A 9 -69.20 22.20 -11.86
N TRP A 10 -68.03 22.38 -11.23
CA TRP A 10 -67.00 21.35 -11.10
C TRP A 10 -66.60 21.21 -9.63
N VAL A 11 -66.91 20.04 -9.07
CA VAL A 11 -66.57 19.63 -7.71
C VAL A 11 -65.10 19.19 -7.68
N ARG A 12 -64.24 19.87 -6.91
CA ARG A 12 -62.86 19.42 -6.65
C ARG A 12 -62.87 18.35 -5.56
N ARG A 13 -62.43 17.14 -5.90
CA ARG A 13 -62.15 16.06 -4.93
C ARG A 13 -60.78 16.31 -4.29
N LEU A 14 -60.73 16.41 -2.96
CA LEU A 14 -59.48 16.32 -2.18
C LEU A 14 -58.99 14.87 -2.23
N ALA A 15 -57.74 14.66 -2.65
CA ALA A 15 -57.04 13.40 -2.46
C ALA A 15 -56.31 13.43 -1.11
N VAL A 16 -56.63 12.48 -0.23
CA VAL A 16 -55.93 12.24 1.03
C VAL A 16 -54.73 11.35 0.73
N LEU A 17 -53.52 11.86 0.95
CA LEU A 17 -52.29 11.07 0.90
C LEU A 17 -52.15 10.29 2.22
N VAL A 18 -52.35 8.98 2.14
CA VAL A 18 -52.01 8.05 3.22
C VAL A 18 -50.51 7.76 3.10
N SER A 19 -49.72 8.26 4.06
CA SER A 19 -48.28 7.98 4.15
C SER A 19 -48.10 6.57 4.72
N ALA A 20 -47.78 5.61 3.85
CA ALA A 20 -47.42 4.25 4.26
C ALA A 20 -45.92 4.20 4.62
N CYS A 21 -45.67 3.73 5.84
CA CYS A 21 -44.36 3.49 6.44
C CYS A 21 -43.57 2.46 5.61
N ALA A 22 -42.33 2.78 5.25
CA ALA A 22 -41.33 1.80 4.83
C ALA A 22 -40.17 1.87 5.84
N LEU A 23 -40.12 0.88 6.74
CA LEU A 23 -38.90 0.57 7.48
C LEU A 23 -37.91 0.05 6.45
N LEU A 24 -36.95 0.88 6.05
CA LEU A 24 -35.74 0.38 5.39
C LEU A 24 -34.99 -0.42 6.45
N PRO A 25 -34.66 -1.70 6.23
CA PRO A 25 -33.63 -2.32 7.03
C PRO A 25 -32.34 -1.56 6.69
N THR A 26 -31.84 -0.78 7.65
CA THR A 26 -30.44 -0.39 7.64
C THR A 26 -29.65 -1.68 7.89
N VAL A 27 -29.47 -2.48 6.85
CA VAL A 27 -28.30 -3.35 6.80
C VAL A 27 -27.16 -2.39 6.54
N VAL A 28 -26.61 -1.83 7.62
CA VAL A 28 -25.23 -1.41 7.60
C VAL A 28 -24.50 -2.73 7.44
N THR A 29 -24.10 -3.07 6.22
CA THR A 29 -23.05 -4.09 6.08
C THR A 29 -21.90 -3.51 6.89
N ALA A 30 -21.58 -4.12 8.03
CA ALA A 30 -20.35 -3.79 8.70
C ALA A 30 -19.26 -4.05 7.65
N ASP A 31 -18.51 -3.02 7.27
CA ASP A 31 -17.33 -3.23 6.45
C ASP A 31 -16.38 -4.06 7.32
N CYS A 32 -16.26 -5.34 7.00
CA CYS A 32 -15.42 -6.27 7.73
C CYS A 32 -13.98 -5.83 7.51
N ALA A 33 -13.34 -5.28 8.55
CA ALA A 33 -12.07 -4.56 8.44
C ALA A 33 -12.14 -3.42 7.39
N ALA A 34 -11.27 -3.45 6.39
CA ALA A 34 -11.26 -2.54 5.24
C ALA A 34 -11.68 -3.23 3.92
N GLY A 35 -12.39 -4.36 4.03
CA GLY A 35 -12.81 -5.20 2.92
C GLY A 35 -11.75 -6.21 2.46
N SER A 36 -12.04 -6.93 1.39
CA SER A 36 -11.22 -8.06 0.92
C SER A 36 -10.04 -7.66 0.05
N SER A 37 -9.94 -6.38 -0.31
CA SER A 37 -8.92 -5.82 -1.21
C SER A 37 -7.90 -4.93 -0.52
N THR A 38 -7.99 -4.81 0.81
CA THR A 38 -7.13 -3.94 1.62
C THR A 38 -6.48 -4.77 2.71
N PHE A 39 -5.15 -4.83 2.67
CA PHE A 39 -4.38 -5.55 3.66
C PHE A 39 -4.16 -4.67 4.89
N THR A 40 -4.69 -5.04 6.05
CA THR A 40 -4.70 -4.15 7.24
C THR A 40 -4.72 -4.93 8.56
N THR A 41 -4.40 -4.29 9.67
CA THR A 41 -4.72 -4.77 11.04
C THR A 41 -6.00 -4.14 11.59
N GLU A 42 -6.47 -3.04 10.99
CA GLU A 42 -7.61 -2.29 11.47
C GLU A 42 -8.92 -3.04 11.25
N GLY A 43 -9.73 -3.18 12.30
CA GLY A 43 -11.01 -3.88 12.23
C GLY A 43 -10.90 -5.40 12.07
N CYS A 44 -9.71 -5.99 12.23
CA CYS A 44 -9.48 -7.44 12.21
C CYS A 44 -9.90 -8.14 13.53
N SER A 45 -11.11 -7.87 14.03
CA SER A 45 -11.53 -8.27 15.37
C SER A 45 -11.61 -9.79 15.61
N GLY A 46 -11.69 -10.58 14.54
CA GLY A 46 -11.67 -12.06 14.59
C GLY A 46 -10.26 -12.67 14.60
N CYS A 47 -9.21 -11.85 14.50
CA CYS A 47 -7.83 -12.31 14.39
C CYS A 47 -7.03 -12.08 15.69
N ASN A 48 -5.87 -12.72 15.79
CA ASN A 48 -4.94 -12.48 16.90
C ASN A 48 -4.41 -11.04 16.89
N GLU A 49 -3.86 -10.59 18.02
CA GLU A 49 -3.21 -9.27 18.12
C GLU A 49 -2.11 -9.12 17.05
N PHE A 50 -2.06 -7.97 16.38
CA PHE A 50 -1.16 -7.66 15.26
C PHE A 50 -1.30 -8.56 14.03
N ALA A 51 -2.25 -9.50 14.00
CA ALA A 51 -2.51 -10.27 12.80
C ALA A 51 -3.09 -9.36 11.73
N VAL A 52 -2.51 -9.44 10.55
CA VAL A 52 -2.99 -8.73 9.37
C VAL A 52 -4.14 -9.55 8.79
N CYS A 53 -5.17 -8.90 8.25
CA CYS A 53 -6.30 -9.61 7.69
C CYS A 53 -6.81 -9.00 6.38
N LEU A 54 -7.58 -9.83 5.68
CA LEU A 54 -8.54 -9.42 4.66
C LEU A 54 -9.94 -9.72 5.20
N GLY A 55 -10.87 -8.77 5.03
CA GLY A 55 -12.23 -8.91 5.55
C GLY A 55 -13.26 -9.23 4.47
N TYR A 56 -14.19 -10.13 4.78
CA TYR A 56 -15.21 -10.63 3.88
C TYR A 56 -16.58 -10.57 4.57
N SER A 57 -17.61 -10.20 3.80
CA SER A 57 -19.01 -10.19 4.28
C SER A 57 -19.67 -11.58 4.26
N SER A 58 -18.95 -12.61 3.79
CA SER A 58 -19.45 -13.98 3.69
C SER A 58 -18.31 -14.96 3.90
N SER A 59 -18.58 -16.05 4.62
CA SER A 59 -17.61 -17.14 4.79
C SER A 59 -17.26 -17.84 3.49
N ASP A 60 -18.17 -17.83 2.51
CA ASP A 60 -17.97 -18.48 1.22
C ASP A 60 -16.95 -17.74 0.33
N ASP A 61 -16.70 -16.45 0.60
CA ASP A 61 -15.76 -15.62 -0.16
C ASP A 61 -14.33 -15.76 0.38
N CYS A 62 -14.15 -16.31 1.57
CA CYS A 62 -12.84 -16.58 2.15
C CYS A 62 -12.38 -18.00 1.76
N SER A 63 -11.54 -18.10 0.73
CA SER A 63 -11.03 -19.38 0.22
C SER A 63 -9.65 -19.79 0.77
N GLY A 64 -9.09 -18.99 1.68
CA GLY A 64 -7.74 -19.19 2.25
C GLY A 64 -7.69 -20.14 3.45
N SER A 65 -6.46 -20.41 3.91
CA SER A 65 -6.27 -20.96 5.26
C SER A 65 -6.52 -19.86 6.31
N PHE A 66 -6.89 -20.24 7.54
CA PHE A 66 -7.09 -19.30 8.66
C PHE A 66 -8.25 -18.29 8.47
N CYS A 67 -9.32 -18.72 7.81
CA CYS A 67 -10.57 -17.96 7.77
C CYS A 67 -11.32 -18.09 9.10
N GLU A 68 -11.42 -17.00 9.84
CA GLU A 68 -12.12 -16.92 11.12
C GLU A 68 -13.41 -16.11 10.97
N THR A 69 -14.54 -16.64 11.43
CA THR A 69 -15.83 -15.94 11.36
C THR A 69 -16.24 -15.46 12.75
N THR A 70 -16.45 -14.16 12.88
CA THR A 70 -16.93 -13.52 14.09
C THR A 70 -18.08 -12.57 13.73
N ASP A 71 -19.22 -12.76 14.38
CA ASP A 71 -20.47 -12.08 14.06
C ASP A 71 -20.85 -12.26 12.57
N ASP A 72 -21.07 -11.16 11.84
CA ASP A 72 -21.44 -11.17 10.42
C ASP A 72 -20.22 -11.07 9.49
N CYS A 73 -18.99 -11.17 10.03
CA CYS A 73 -17.75 -10.98 9.29
C CYS A 73 -16.88 -12.23 9.29
N THR A 74 -16.26 -12.50 8.13
CA THR A 74 -15.20 -13.49 8.00
C THR A 74 -13.89 -12.79 7.69
N TYR A 75 -12.81 -13.22 8.34
CA TYR A 75 -11.48 -12.63 8.20
C TYR A 75 -10.50 -13.71 7.78
N GLN A 76 -9.71 -13.46 6.75
CA GLN A 76 -8.53 -14.27 6.47
C GLN A 76 -7.38 -13.74 7.33
N CYS A 77 -7.10 -14.39 8.45
CA CYS A 77 -6.12 -13.94 9.43
C CYS A 77 -4.71 -14.44 9.11
N MET A 78 -3.75 -13.52 9.09
CA MET A 78 -2.34 -13.80 8.84
C MET A 78 -1.51 -13.31 10.02
N ASN A 79 -0.99 -14.26 10.81
CA ASN A 79 -0.26 -13.94 12.03
C ASN A 79 1.09 -13.31 11.72
N VAL A 80 1.45 -12.31 12.52
CA VAL A 80 2.78 -11.70 12.56
C VAL A 80 3.52 -12.21 13.79
N SER A 81 4.84 -12.43 13.68
CA SER A 81 5.66 -12.77 14.85
C SER A 81 5.82 -11.54 15.75
N ASP A 82 5.46 -11.69 17.02
CA ASP A 82 5.53 -10.64 18.05
C ASP A 82 6.85 -10.65 18.85
N VAL A 83 7.73 -11.62 18.58
CA VAL A 83 9.00 -11.80 19.30
C VAL A 83 10.23 -11.42 18.46
N THR A 84 10.06 -11.13 17.17
CA THR A 84 11.16 -10.73 16.28
C THR A 84 11.18 -9.22 16.05
N PRO A 85 12.37 -8.61 15.90
CA PRO A 85 12.47 -7.19 15.61
C PRO A 85 12.09 -6.82 14.16
N THR A 86 11.91 -7.82 13.31
CA THR A 86 11.60 -7.68 11.90
C THR A 86 10.23 -8.26 11.62
N VAL A 87 9.38 -7.48 10.97
CA VAL A 87 8.10 -7.90 10.39
C VAL A 87 8.20 -7.75 8.87
N VAL A 88 7.88 -8.81 8.14
CA VAL A 88 7.81 -8.81 6.67
C VAL A 88 6.37 -9.06 6.25
N MET A 89 5.92 -8.32 5.25
CA MET A 89 4.67 -8.53 4.53
C MET A 89 4.94 -8.59 3.04
N LEU A 90 4.26 -9.50 2.37
CA LEU A 90 4.50 -9.83 0.98
C LEU A 90 3.25 -9.57 0.13
N ILE A 91 3.44 -8.94 -1.02
CA ILE A 91 2.39 -8.77 -2.02
C ILE A 91 2.80 -9.58 -3.25
N ASP A 92 2.28 -10.79 -3.36
CA ASP A 92 2.61 -11.69 -4.45
C ASP A 92 2.26 -11.06 -5.80
N PHE A 93 3.15 -11.21 -6.78
CA PHE A 93 2.89 -10.69 -8.11
C PHE A 93 1.67 -11.37 -8.74
N GLY A 94 0.66 -10.57 -9.07
CA GLY A 94 -0.52 -10.99 -9.83
C GLY A 94 -0.36 -10.73 -11.34
N GLY A 95 -1.48 -10.45 -12.00
CA GLY A 95 -1.57 -10.07 -13.41
C GLY A 95 -1.08 -8.66 -13.73
N TYR A 96 -0.84 -7.81 -12.72
CA TYR A 96 -0.23 -6.50 -12.92
C TYR A 96 1.19 -6.62 -13.51
N LYS A 97 1.49 -5.78 -14.50
CA LYS A 97 2.83 -5.62 -15.08
C LYS A 97 3.09 -4.15 -15.35
N SER A 98 4.16 -3.61 -14.78
CA SER A 98 4.59 -2.24 -15.08
C SER A 98 4.98 -2.08 -16.56
N ALA A 99 5.02 -0.84 -17.04
CA ALA A 99 5.49 -0.57 -18.41
C ALA A 99 6.93 -1.06 -18.63
N GLN A 100 7.75 -1.00 -17.58
CA GLN A 100 9.16 -1.37 -17.57
C GLN A 100 9.35 -2.90 -17.55
N GLU A 101 8.50 -3.63 -16.83
CA GLU A 101 8.43 -5.09 -16.91
C GLU A 101 8.05 -5.53 -18.33
N VAL A 102 6.98 -4.96 -18.90
CA VAL A 102 6.54 -5.30 -20.26
C VAL A 102 7.64 -5.04 -21.29
N ALA A 103 8.35 -3.92 -21.16
CA ALA A 103 9.47 -3.60 -22.04
C ALA A 103 10.64 -4.59 -21.87
N SER A 104 10.98 -4.97 -20.64
CA SER A 104 12.07 -5.90 -20.33
C SER A 104 11.79 -7.31 -20.85
N ILE A 105 10.56 -7.81 -20.67
CA ILE A 105 10.12 -9.09 -21.22
C ILE A 105 10.18 -9.06 -22.76
N LYS A 106 9.70 -7.97 -23.38
CA LYS A 106 9.78 -7.80 -24.84
C LYS A 106 11.22 -7.74 -25.36
N ALA A 107 12.14 -7.19 -24.57
CA ALA A 107 13.56 -7.16 -24.88
C ALA A 107 14.27 -8.51 -24.63
N GLY A 108 13.58 -9.48 -24.01
CA GLY A 108 14.14 -10.79 -23.65
C GLY A 108 15.09 -10.74 -22.46
N SER A 109 15.00 -9.72 -21.60
CA SER A 109 15.86 -9.55 -20.44
C SER A 109 15.60 -10.62 -19.36
N TYR A 110 14.33 -11.00 -19.17
CA TYR A 110 13.91 -12.09 -18.29
C TYR A 110 12.51 -12.58 -18.69
N SER A 111 12.07 -13.68 -18.06
CA SER A 111 10.72 -14.22 -18.10
C SER A 111 10.26 -14.64 -16.71
N ASP A 112 8.95 -14.76 -16.50
CA ASP A 112 8.38 -15.15 -15.20
C ASP A 112 8.89 -16.52 -14.69
N LYS A 113 9.44 -17.36 -15.57
CA LYS A 113 10.02 -18.67 -15.21
C LYS A 113 11.37 -18.56 -14.50
N ASP A 114 12.03 -17.42 -14.60
CA ASP A 114 13.35 -17.18 -14.02
C ASP A 114 13.25 -16.94 -12.49
N PHE A 115 12.04 -16.73 -11.96
CA PHE A 115 11.76 -16.44 -10.55
C PHE A 115 11.46 -17.69 -9.73
N THR A 116 12.26 -18.74 -9.90
CA THR A 116 12.12 -19.98 -9.13
C THR A 116 13.46 -20.44 -8.56
N GLY A 117 13.42 -21.19 -7.46
CA GLY A 117 14.60 -21.79 -6.84
C GLY A 117 15.22 -20.91 -5.76
N TYR A 118 16.47 -21.20 -5.40
CA TYR A 118 17.10 -20.65 -4.19
C TYR A 118 17.20 -19.12 -4.14
N MET A 119 17.32 -18.46 -5.30
CA MET A 119 17.40 -16.99 -5.38
C MET A 119 16.04 -16.30 -5.21
N PHE A 120 14.95 -17.04 -5.44
CA PHE A 120 13.57 -16.56 -5.35
C PHE A 120 12.76 -17.59 -4.56
N PRO A 121 13.02 -17.72 -3.24
CA PRO A 121 12.25 -18.63 -2.40
C PRO A 121 10.79 -18.19 -2.33
N ASP A 122 9.93 -19.13 -1.92
CA ASP A 122 8.54 -18.85 -1.58
C ASP A 122 8.41 -18.84 -0.05
N LEU A 123 8.24 -17.65 0.52
CA LEU A 123 8.13 -17.40 1.95
C LEU A 123 6.71 -16.96 2.34
N THR A 124 5.73 -17.14 1.45
CA THR A 124 4.31 -16.78 1.68
C THR A 124 3.67 -17.57 2.82
N SER A 125 4.23 -18.73 3.17
CA SER A 125 3.84 -19.53 4.33
C SER A 125 4.48 -19.09 5.65
N GLU A 126 5.55 -18.28 5.59
CA GLU A 126 6.28 -17.77 6.75
C GLU A 126 5.83 -16.36 7.14
N TRP A 127 5.45 -15.56 6.14
CA TRP A 127 5.08 -14.14 6.31
C TRP A 127 3.66 -13.88 5.80
N PRO A 128 2.91 -12.94 6.41
CA PRO A 128 1.66 -12.46 5.86
C PRO A 128 1.81 -12.08 4.39
N SER A 129 0.95 -12.66 3.55
CA SER A 129 1.04 -12.52 2.11
C SER A 129 -0.34 -12.49 1.45
N ALA A 130 -0.47 -11.71 0.38
CA ALA A 130 -1.68 -11.67 -0.42
C ALA A 130 -1.34 -11.46 -1.90
N SER A 131 -2.18 -12.02 -2.78
CA SER A 131 -2.05 -11.82 -4.23
C SER A 131 -2.39 -10.39 -4.63
N ASN A 132 -1.58 -9.80 -5.50
CA ASN A 132 -1.88 -8.48 -6.08
C ASN A 132 -3.05 -8.50 -7.08
N ASP A 133 -3.60 -9.68 -7.41
CA ASP A 133 -4.87 -9.77 -8.12
C ASP A 133 -6.08 -9.50 -7.20
N ASP A 134 -5.90 -9.72 -5.90
CA ASP A 134 -6.96 -9.58 -4.89
C ASP A 134 -6.80 -8.28 -4.07
N VAL A 135 -5.55 -7.95 -3.72
CA VAL A 135 -5.22 -6.77 -2.90
C VAL A 135 -4.69 -5.64 -3.75
N THR A 136 -5.33 -4.49 -3.63
CA THR A 136 -4.97 -3.24 -4.31
C THR A 136 -4.51 -2.15 -3.35
N ALA A 137 -4.66 -2.34 -2.04
CA ALA A 137 -4.29 -1.37 -1.04
C ALA A 137 -3.68 -2.00 0.22
N VAL A 138 -2.81 -1.25 0.88
CA VAL A 138 -2.32 -1.57 2.23
C VAL A 138 -2.77 -0.46 3.18
N GLY A 139 -3.57 -0.89 4.16
CA GLY A 139 -4.22 -0.08 5.16
C GLY A 139 -3.30 0.27 6.33
N THR A 140 -3.91 0.68 7.44
CA THR A 140 -3.28 0.76 8.76
C THR A 140 -2.67 -0.59 9.15
N ILE A 141 -1.44 -0.57 9.64
CA ILE A 141 -0.72 -1.75 10.14
C ILE A 141 -0.15 -1.42 11.53
N ASP A 142 -0.78 -1.99 12.55
CA ASP A 142 -0.28 -1.99 13.92
C ASP A 142 0.80 -3.06 14.05
N LEU A 143 2.00 -2.67 14.50
CA LEU A 143 3.12 -3.59 14.62
C LEU A 143 3.37 -3.95 16.09
N PRO A 144 3.89 -5.17 16.35
CA PRO A 144 4.31 -5.53 17.70
C PRO A 144 5.31 -4.51 18.29
N PRO A 145 5.29 -4.25 19.60
CA PRO A 145 6.23 -3.30 20.23
C PRO A 145 7.71 -3.65 20.06
N THR A 146 8.01 -4.90 19.71
CA THR A 146 9.35 -5.43 19.43
C THR A 146 9.85 -5.07 18.02
N ALA A 147 8.94 -4.77 17.09
CA ALA A 147 9.26 -4.53 15.69
C ALA A 147 9.98 -3.19 15.50
N THR A 148 11.25 -3.25 15.11
CA THR A 148 12.06 -2.06 14.79
C THR A 148 12.33 -1.93 13.30
N THR A 149 12.12 -3.02 12.55
CA THR A 149 12.24 -3.11 11.10
C THR A 149 10.92 -3.61 10.52
N PHE A 150 10.38 -2.86 9.57
CA PHE A 150 9.19 -3.24 8.82
C PHE A 150 9.52 -3.32 7.33
N ILE A 151 9.13 -4.43 6.70
CA ILE A 151 9.40 -4.73 5.30
C ILE A 151 8.07 -5.02 4.62
N LEU A 152 7.75 -4.25 3.57
CA LEU A 152 6.67 -4.52 2.65
C LEU A 152 7.30 -4.74 1.26
N SER A 153 7.27 -5.97 0.76
CA SER A 153 7.88 -6.31 -0.53
C SER A 153 6.84 -6.86 -1.50
N GLY A 154 6.93 -6.48 -2.77
CA GLY A 154 6.33 -7.24 -3.85
C GLY A 154 7.06 -8.59 -4.07
N GLY A 155 6.31 -9.60 -4.50
CA GLY A 155 6.81 -10.96 -4.71
C GLY A 155 6.64 -11.86 -3.48
N THR A 156 7.13 -13.10 -3.61
CA THR A 156 6.97 -14.18 -2.61
C THR A 156 8.07 -14.18 -1.54
N ALA A 157 9.02 -13.24 -1.60
CA ALA A 157 10.10 -13.05 -0.65
C ALA A 157 10.69 -11.64 -0.74
N ASP A 158 11.32 -11.17 0.34
CA ASP A 158 12.14 -9.94 0.33
C ASP A 158 13.51 -10.24 -0.31
N VAL A 159 13.54 -10.18 -1.65
CA VAL A 159 14.73 -10.38 -2.47
C VAL A 159 14.78 -9.35 -3.60
N GLU A 160 15.93 -9.22 -4.25
CA GLU A 160 16.10 -8.35 -5.41
C GLU A 160 15.50 -8.98 -6.66
N TYR A 161 14.27 -8.59 -7.01
CA TYR A 161 13.66 -8.92 -8.29
C TYR A 161 14.21 -8.04 -9.42
N PRO A 162 14.11 -8.45 -10.69
CA PRO A 162 14.57 -7.61 -11.79
C PRO A 162 13.92 -6.24 -11.77
N LYS A 163 14.74 -5.21 -12.02
CA LYS A 163 14.30 -3.83 -12.15
C LYS A 163 13.04 -3.69 -13.01
N GLY A 164 11.98 -3.12 -12.43
CA GLY A 164 10.68 -2.94 -13.03
C GLY A 164 9.66 -4.04 -12.74
N LYS A 165 10.08 -5.21 -12.22
CA LYS A 165 9.17 -6.26 -11.76
C LYS A 165 8.63 -5.88 -10.38
N VAL A 166 7.38 -5.46 -10.33
CA VAL A 166 6.75 -4.92 -9.12
C VAL A 166 5.29 -5.34 -9.00
N ALA A 167 4.75 -5.33 -7.78
CA ALA A 167 3.30 -5.35 -7.52
C ALA A 167 2.79 -3.90 -7.36
N SER A 168 1.51 -3.66 -7.60
CA SER A 168 0.89 -2.32 -7.53
C SER A 168 -0.09 -2.24 -6.38
N VAL A 169 0.21 -1.41 -5.37
CA VAL A 169 -0.68 -1.19 -4.23
C VAL A 169 -0.74 0.28 -3.87
N THR A 170 -1.89 0.72 -3.32
CA THR A 170 -2.02 2.03 -2.69
C THR A 170 -1.81 1.94 -1.18
N LEU A 171 -0.87 2.72 -0.66
CA LEU A 171 -0.69 2.95 0.77
C LEU A 171 -1.67 4.03 1.23
N THR A 172 -2.53 3.68 2.18
CA THR A 172 -3.59 4.59 2.68
C THR A 172 -3.11 5.48 3.83
N SER A 173 -3.87 6.53 4.18
CA SER A 173 -3.44 7.66 5.05
C SER A 173 -2.91 7.30 6.44
N ASP A 174 -3.13 6.08 6.91
CA ASP A 174 -2.83 5.65 8.27
C ASP A 174 -1.87 4.45 8.31
N PHE A 175 -1.18 4.17 7.18
CA PHE A 175 -0.28 3.02 6.96
C PHE A 175 0.51 2.54 8.20
N ILE A 176 1.68 3.12 8.49
CA ILE A 176 2.46 2.82 9.71
C ILE A 176 2.91 4.08 10.44
N SER A 177 2.24 5.20 10.19
CA SER A 177 2.66 6.53 10.67
C SER A 177 2.66 6.64 12.20
N SER A 178 1.87 5.81 12.89
CA SER A 178 1.81 5.67 14.35
C SER A 178 2.93 4.82 14.96
N GLU A 179 3.67 4.06 14.16
CA GLU A 179 4.58 3.00 14.62
C GLU A 179 5.94 3.57 15.07
N THR A 180 5.93 4.34 16.15
CA THR A 180 7.11 5.07 16.69
C THR A 180 8.29 4.19 17.13
N GLN A 181 8.08 2.89 17.27
CA GLN A 181 9.11 1.88 17.54
C GLN A 181 9.93 1.52 16.29
N VAL A 182 9.38 1.77 15.09
CA VAL A 182 10.01 1.44 13.82
C VAL A 182 11.09 2.46 13.48
N THR A 183 12.27 1.96 13.11
CA THR A 183 13.44 2.76 12.75
C THR A 183 13.95 2.45 11.35
N LYS A 184 13.63 1.26 10.81
CA LYS A 184 13.92 0.87 9.44
C LYS A 184 12.64 0.48 8.72
N VAL A 185 12.42 1.09 7.56
CA VAL A 185 11.31 0.76 6.66
C VAL A 185 11.89 0.33 5.32
N VAL A 186 11.42 -0.80 4.80
CA VAL A 186 11.71 -1.26 3.44
C VAL A 186 10.39 -1.36 2.70
N ILE A 187 10.29 -0.64 1.58
CA ILE A 187 9.21 -0.76 0.61
C ILE A 187 9.89 -1.10 -0.71
N SER A 188 9.89 -2.36 -1.09
CA SER A 188 10.66 -2.84 -2.24
C SER A 188 9.78 -3.59 -3.23
N ASN A 189 10.15 -3.57 -4.51
CA ASN A 189 9.43 -4.30 -5.56
C ASN A 189 7.94 -3.90 -5.65
N LEU A 190 7.60 -2.64 -5.34
CA LEU A 190 6.23 -2.11 -5.36
C LEU A 190 6.15 -0.84 -6.19
N ASP A 191 5.14 -0.73 -7.04
CA ASP A 191 4.84 0.49 -7.77
C ASP A 191 4.25 1.54 -6.83
N ILE A 192 5.09 2.50 -6.42
CA ILE A 192 4.72 3.61 -5.53
C ILE A 192 5.19 4.98 -6.05
N ASP A 193 5.52 5.07 -7.35
CA ASP A 193 6.02 6.31 -7.98
C ASP A 193 5.03 7.47 -7.78
N ASP A 194 3.72 7.20 -7.89
CA ASP A 194 2.65 8.17 -7.71
C ASP A 194 2.34 8.53 -6.24
N GLN A 195 2.97 7.83 -5.29
CA GLN A 195 2.72 7.96 -3.86
C GLN A 195 3.92 8.47 -3.08
N VAL A 196 5.08 8.62 -3.73
CA VAL A 196 6.35 8.94 -3.07
C VAL A 196 6.28 10.24 -2.26
N GLY A 197 5.58 11.26 -2.76
CA GLY A 197 5.39 12.54 -2.07
C GLY A 197 4.49 12.47 -0.82
N ALA A 198 3.70 11.39 -0.67
CA ALA A 198 2.86 11.16 0.50
C ALA A 198 3.59 10.38 1.61
N LEU A 199 4.70 9.69 1.29
CA LEU A 199 5.44 8.86 2.24
C LEU A 199 5.75 9.53 3.59
N PRO A 200 6.11 10.82 3.68
CA PRO A 200 6.39 11.42 4.98
C PRO A 200 5.19 11.43 5.94
N GLY A 201 3.96 11.43 5.43
CA GLY A 201 2.74 11.31 6.23
C GLY A 201 2.35 9.86 6.56
N LEU A 202 2.92 8.89 5.84
CA LEU A 202 2.62 7.47 5.95
C LEU A 202 3.61 6.70 6.83
N LEU A 203 4.77 7.32 7.11
CA LEU A 203 5.88 6.72 7.85
C LEU A 203 6.07 7.39 9.21
N PRO A 204 6.53 6.66 10.23
CA PRO A 204 6.69 7.22 11.57
C PRO A 204 7.89 8.18 11.62
N SER A 205 7.80 9.22 12.46
CA SER A 205 8.87 10.24 12.59
C SER A 205 10.19 9.71 13.15
N SER A 206 10.19 8.47 13.67
CA SER A 206 11.33 7.74 14.22
C SER A 206 12.19 7.06 13.15
N VAL A 207 11.73 6.98 11.90
CA VAL A 207 12.45 6.28 10.83
C VAL A 207 13.80 6.92 10.56
N GLN A 208 14.85 6.09 10.58
CA GLN A 208 16.23 6.44 10.33
C GLN A 208 16.73 5.88 8.99
N VAL A 209 16.17 4.76 8.56
CA VAL A 209 16.55 4.07 7.32
C VAL A 209 15.30 3.82 6.49
N ILE A 210 15.31 4.31 5.26
CA ILE A 210 14.29 3.99 4.26
C ILE A 210 14.97 3.30 3.08
N ASP A 211 14.44 2.17 2.68
CA ASP A 211 14.79 1.48 1.44
C ASP A 211 13.57 1.46 0.52
N LEU A 212 13.68 2.13 -0.63
CA LEU A 212 12.68 2.21 -1.69
C LEU A 212 13.19 1.52 -2.97
N SER A 213 14.01 0.49 -2.84
CA SER A 213 14.63 -0.14 -4.00
C SER A 213 13.62 -0.83 -4.92
N ASN A 214 13.79 -0.66 -6.23
CA ASN A 214 12.92 -1.20 -7.27
C ASN A 214 11.43 -0.82 -7.07
N THR A 215 11.13 0.47 -7.00
CA THR A 215 9.77 0.98 -6.75
C THR A 215 9.20 1.86 -7.86
N LEU A 216 9.83 1.80 -9.04
CA LEU A 216 9.55 2.62 -10.22
C LEU A 216 9.78 4.13 -10.06
N ILE A 217 10.24 4.60 -8.90
CA ILE A 217 10.39 6.02 -8.59
C ILE A 217 11.24 6.72 -9.67
N SER A 218 10.69 7.79 -10.23
CA SER A 218 11.28 8.55 -11.33
C SER A 218 11.76 9.95 -10.95
N GLU A 219 11.27 10.48 -9.83
CA GLU A 219 11.64 11.77 -9.26
C GLU A 219 12.28 11.59 -7.87
N PHE A 220 13.24 12.44 -7.51
CA PHE A 220 13.88 12.37 -6.20
C PHE A 220 12.92 12.88 -5.11
N PRO A 221 12.65 12.10 -4.03
CA PRO A 221 11.63 12.43 -3.05
C PRO A 221 12.14 13.37 -1.97
N ALA A 222 12.32 14.65 -2.34
CA ALA A 222 12.83 15.69 -1.44
C ALA A 222 11.94 15.91 -0.21
N GLU A 223 10.66 15.57 -0.29
CA GLU A 223 9.69 15.64 0.82
C GLU A 223 10.07 14.75 2.00
N LEU A 224 10.87 13.69 1.79
CA LEU A 224 11.42 12.89 2.89
C LEU A 224 12.29 13.72 3.85
N SER A 225 12.72 14.93 3.47
CA SER A 225 13.35 15.92 4.35
C SER A 225 12.52 16.32 5.56
N THR A 226 11.20 16.10 5.55
CA THR A 226 10.35 16.37 6.71
C THR A 226 10.43 15.29 7.79
N LEU A 227 11.04 14.13 7.51
CA LEU A 227 11.26 13.07 8.49
C LEU A 227 12.49 13.41 9.34
N PRO A 228 12.32 13.78 10.64
CA PRO A 228 13.36 14.43 11.41
C PRO A 228 14.52 13.50 11.81
N SER A 229 14.30 12.19 11.76
CA SER A 229 15.27 11.17 12.19
C SER A 229 15.97 10.48 11.01
N LEU A 230 15.60 10.81 9.77
CA LEU A 230 16.04 10.09 8.57
C LEU A 230 17.53 10.29 8.32
N GLN A 231 18.28 9.20 8.22
CA GLN A 231 19.75 9.20 8.09
C GLN A 231 20.25 8.47 6.85
N GLN A 232 19.52 7.46 6.36
CA GLN A 232 19.94 6.63 5.23
C GLN A 232 18.77 6.41 4.29
N ILE A 233 19.04 6.60 3.00
CA ILE A 233 18.07 6.34 1.93
C ILE A 233 18.72 5.43 0.90
N PHE A 234 18.05 4.32 0.60
CA PHE A 234 18.37 3.44 -0.52
C PHE A 234 17.25 3.57 -1.55
N MET A 235 17.62 3.88 -2.79
CA MET A 235 16.70 4.03 -3.90
C MET A 235 17.26 3.30 -5.13
N ASP A 236 17.91 2.17 -4.90
CA ASP A 236 18.56 1.42 -5.95
C ASP A 236 17.52 0.84 -6.93
N ASN A 237 17.93 0.56 -8.16
CA ASN A 237 17.05 -0.03 -9.17
C ASN A 237 15.80 0.82 -9.52
N ASN A 238 15.87 2.14 -9.38
CA ASN A 238 14.78 3.07 -9.75
C ASN A 238 15.07 3.80 -11.07
N TYR A 239 14.26 4.80 -11.42
CA TYR A 239 14.31 5.51 -12.71
C TYR A 239 14.65 6.99 -12.56
N VAL A 240 15.17 7.41 -11.41
CA VAL A 240 15.56 8.79 -11.14
C VAL A 240 16.57 9.25 -12.18
N THR A 241 16.31 10.40 -12.80
CA THR A 241 17.18 10.97 -13.85
C THR A 241 17.99 12.18 -13.40
N THR A 242 17.48 12.91 -12.41
CA THR A 242 18.04 14.16 -11.93
C THR A 242 17.89 14.25 -10.41
N VAL A 243 18.91 14.79 -9.75
CA VAL A 243 18.84 15.31 -8.39
C VAL A 243 19.26 16.78 -8.48
N ASP A 244 18.29 17.69 -8.35
CA ASP A 244 18.52 19.12 -8.54
C ASP A 244 18.91 19.84 -7.25
N THR A 245 19.26 21.11 -7.36
CA THR A 245 19.69 21.93 -6.20
C THR A 245 18.65 22.09 -5.09
N LEU A 246 17.37 21.81 -5.39
CA LEU A 246 16.26 21.85 -4.43
C LEU A 246 15.99 20.49 -3.79
N ASP A 247 16.55 19.42 -4.36
CA ASP A 247 16.31 18.03 -3.95
C ASP A 247 17.28 17.64 -2.84
N VAL A 248 17.20 18.34 -1.71
CA VAL A 248 18.15 18.19 -0.61
C VAL A 248 17.46 17.68 0.65
N ILE A 249 18.06 16.67 1.25
CA ILE A 249 17.66 16.11 2.55
C ILE A 249 18.86 16.24 3.47
N ASP A 250 18.95 17.34 4.22
CA ASP A 250 20.16 17.61 5.02
C ASP A 250 20.37 16.61 6.16
N THR A 251 19.37 15.84 6.57
CA THR A 251 19.48 14.88 7.67
C THR A 251 20.26 13.62 7.30
N ILE A 252 20.34 13.27 6.00
CA ILE A 252 20.95 12.01 5.58
C ILE A 252 22.48 12.07 5.57
N SER A 253 23.06 10.97 6.02
CA SER A 253 24.49 10.68 5.95
C SER A 253 24.83 9.67 4.84
N MET A 254 23.82 8.99 4.31
CA MET A 254 23.99 7.91 3.35
C MET A 254 22.88 7.95 2.28
N LEU A 255 23.26 7.96 1.01
CA LEU A 255 22.34 7.93 -0.13
C LEU A 255 22.85 6.93 -1.17
N SER A 256 22.01 5.95 -1.49
CA SER A 256 22.24 5.02 -2.61
C SER A 256 21.22 5.25 -3.71
N LEU A 257 21.72 5.44 -4.92
CA LEU A 257 20.98 5.63 -6.18
C LEU A 257 21.58 4.71 -7.25
N GLU A 258 22.07 3.54 -6.87
CA GLU A 258 22.65 2.59 -7.82
C GLU A 258 21.59 2.10 -8.81
N ASN A 259 22.03 1.81 -10.03
CA ASN A 259 21.15 1.38 -11.13
C ASN A 259 19.93 2.32 -11.34
N ASN A 260 20.14 3.63 -11.24
CA ASN A 260 19.20 4.65 -11.70
C ASN A 260 19.59 5.18 -13.09
N ASN A 261 18.91 6.21 -13.57
CA ASN A 261 19.19 6.87 -14.86
C ASN A 261 19.79 8.27 -14.67
N ILE A 262 20.57 8.48 -13.60
CA ILE A 262 21.05 9.80 -13.19
C ILE A 262 21.97 10.39 -14.27
N HIS A 263 21.53 11.51 -14.86
CA HIS A 263 22.29 12.32 -15.80
C HIS A 263 22.82 13.60 -15.15
N THR A 264 22.12 14.11 -14.13
CA THR A 264 22.48 15.34 -13.42
C THR A 264 22.35 15.13 -11.91
N PHE A 265 23.37 15.56 -11.17
CA PHE A 265 23.37 15.58 -9.70
C PHE A 265 23.97 16.91 -9.24
N SER A 266 23.14 17.79 -8.67
CA SER A 266 23.51 19.16 -8.31
C SER A 266 23.11 19.59 -6.89
N GLY A 267 22.46 18.73 -6.11
CA GLY A 267 22.11 18.97 -4.70
C GLY A 267 23.33 19.10 -3.77
N VAL A 268 23.21 19.94 -2.74
CA VAL A 268 24.23 20.09 -1.68
C VAL A 268 23.73 19.41 -0.43
N PHE A 269 24.22 18.21 -0.16
CA PHE A 269 23.84 17.44 1.03
C PHE A 269 24.86 17.65 2.15
N SER A 270 24.52 18.49 3.14
CA SER A 270 25.49 19.00 4.11
C SER A 270 26.10 17.92 5.01
N ASN A 271 25.36 16.85 5.31
CA ASN A 271 25.77 15.77 6.21
C ASN A 271 26.11 14.45 5.48
N LEU A 272 26.03 14.43 4.14
CA LEU A 272 26.22 13.22 3.36
C LEU A 272 27.69 12.77 3.41
N SER A 273 27.90 11.55 3.90
CA SER A 273 29.21 10.90 4.02
C SER A 273 29.41 9.81 2.98
N PHE A 274 28.32 9.17 2.55
CA PHE A 274 28.35 8.10 1.57
C PHE A 274 27.32 8.35 0.48
N LEU A 275 27.79 8.30 -0.77
CA LEU A 275 26.98 8.47 -1.97
C LEU A 275 27.36 7.36 -2.94
N TRP A 276 26.41 6.50 -3.28
CA TRP A 276 26.55 5.56 -4.40
C TRP A 276 25.65 6.00 -5.52
N VAL A 277 26.26 6.33 -6.64
CA VAL A 277 25.57 6.62 -7.90
C VAL A 277 26.28 5.78 -8.94
N ALA A 278 25.63 4.73 -9.41
CA ALA A 278 26.11 3.99 -10.56
C ALA A 278 25.54 4.66 -11.81
N SER A 279 26.42 5.23 -12.64
CA SER A 279 26.08 5.59 -14.01
C SER A 279 26.10 4.32 -14.88
N PRO A 280 25.19 4.16 -15.85
CA PRO A 280 25.28 3.08 -16.84
C PRO A 280 26.57 3.12 -17.65
#